data_AF-A0A8S4R8D8-F1
#
_entry.id   AF-A0A8S4R8D8-F1
#
_cell.length_a   1.000
_cell.length_b   1.000
_cell.length_c   1.000
_cell.angle_alpha   90.00
_cell.angle_beta   90.00
_cell.angle_gamma   90.00
#
_symmetry.space_group_name_H-M   'P 1'
#
loop_
_entity.id
_entity.type
_entity.pdbx_description
1 polymer ?
#
loop_
_entity_poly.entity_id
_entity_poly.type
_entity_poly.pdbx_seq_one_letter_code
_entity_poly.pdbx_strand_id
1 'polypeptide(L)'
;MLRVHRLAREVIGWRLYSVIGYDSLPVNNNVVGLEGTNVDKRTLAAERKQRTFSDRSQLKYARRLVVKLGSAVITREDGNGLALGRLASIIEQVAECHHEGRECIMVTSGAVAFGRQKLTQELLMSLSMRETLSPSDHTREDAGSILDPRAAAAVGQSELMAMYDAMFSQYNVKIAQKEFSKVKQHPRNDFTNLSVSIISIKAKCEPTYLSNANMTAYLNFIKAQVVPCSAAQRYASRSGSRVLQKLTPSERASAIHSLADLLLEKKDLILEANAKDLEEATKGGLEKPLLNRLSLSAGKLKTLSIGLKQIADSSYDNVGRLLRKTKLADNLMLRQVTVPIGVLLVIFESRPDSLPQVAALAIASANGLLLKGGKEAAYSNKALMELVKESLQSVGAQDAISLVSTREEISDLLAMEKHIDLIIPRGSSDLVRSIQKQSQHIPVLGHAEGICHVYLDKDADQAKALKIVRDAKCDYPAACNAMETLLLHEDHLNGALFTEICNMLKQEGVKIHAGPKLSTHLTFGPPPAKTMKHEYGSLECCIEIVSDMDAAIEHIHKFGSSHTDVIVTENDQTAKQFLSSVDSACVFHNVSSRFADGFRFGLGAEVGISTARIHARGIC
;
A
#
# COMPACT_ATOMS: atom_id res chain seq x y z
N MET A 1 -14.14 18.63 -56.35
CA MET A 1 -12.69 18.54 -56.66
C MET A 1 -11.88 19.79 -56.26
N LEU A 2 -12.37 20.66 -55.36
CA LEU A 2 -11.69 21.94 -55.01
C LEU A 2 -11.64 22.28 -53.50
N ARG A 3 -12.06 21.37 -52.59
CA ARG A 3 -12.28 21.74 -51.16
C ARG A 3 -11.32 21.14 -50.12
N VAL A 4 -10.56 20.09 -50.45
CA VAL A 4 -9.49 19.56 -49.55
C VAL A 4 -8.30 20.53 -49.44
N HIS A 5 -8.16 21.49 -50.36
CA HIS A 5 -7.11 22.50 -50.33
C HIS A 5 -7.30 23.61 -49.29
N ARG A 6 -8.49 23.78 -48.69
CA ARG A 6 -8.76 24.92 -47.80
C ARG A 6 -8.19 24.77 -46.39
N LEU A 7 -7.83 23.55 -45.99
CA LEU A 7 -6.99 23.28 -44.81
C LEU A 7 -5.60 23.95 -44.87
N ALA A 8 -5.16 24.43 -46.04
CA ALA A 8 -3.77 24.76 -46.29
C ALA A 8 -3.47 26.21 -46.74
N ARG A 9 -4.44 27.14 -46.74
CA ARG A 9 -4.17 28.52 -47.23
C ARG A 9 -4.33 29.67 -46.24
N GLU A 10 -4.93 29.48 -45.07
CA GLU A 10 -5.12 30.58 -44.12
C GLU A 10 -4.80 30.19 -42.68
N VAL A 11 -3.53 29.85 -42.39
CA VAL A 11 -2.84 30.31 -41.18
C VAL A 11 -1.35 30.35 -41.55
N ILE A 12 -0.76 31.52 -41.34
CA ILE A 12 0.61 31.93 -41.66
C ILE A 12 1.63 30.87 -41.21
N GLY A 13 2.60 30.62 -42.09
CA GLY A 13 3.95 30.08 -41.86
C GLY A 13 4.22 29.19 -40.64
N TRP A 14 4.79 28.01 -40.94
CA TRP A 14 5.51 27.07 -40.06
C TRP A 14 4.69 25.85 -39.56
N ARG A 15 5.38 24.71 -39.48
CA ARG A 15 4.89 23.35 -39.19
C ARG A 15 4.15 23.25 -37.85
N LEU A 16 2.86 23.54 -37.79
CA LEU A 16 2.12 23.58 -36.52
C LEU A 16 1.25 22.34 -36.21
N TYR A 17 0.77 21.58 -37.21
CA TYR A 17 0.02 20.33 -37.01
C TYR A 17 0.26 19.30 -38.12
N SER A 18 -0.02 18.01 -37.87
CA SER A 18 0.18 16.92 -38.85
C SER A 18 -1.06 16.03 -38.97
N VAL A 19 -1.42 15.67 -40.21
CA VAL A 19 -2.53 14.74 -40.53
C VAL A 19 -1.97 13.52 -41.24
N ILE A 20 -2.28 12.32 -40.73
CA ILE A 20 -1.83 11.04 -41.30
C ILE A 20 -3.03 10.16 -41.62
N GLY A 21 -3.06 9.59 -42.83
CA GLY A 21 -4.08 8.64 -43.28
C GLY A 21 -3.64 7.19 -43.19
N TYR A 22 -4.56 6.26 -42.89
CA TYR A 22 -4.32 4.81 -42.94
C TYR A 22 -5.46 4.09 -43.69
N ASP A 23 -5.11 3.11 -44.54
CA ASP A 23 -6.06 2.20 -45.17
C ASP A 23 -5.87 0.75 -44.69
N SER A 24 -7.01 0.06 -44.50
CA SER A 24 -7.08 -1.40 -44.53
C SER A 24 -8.13 -1.78 -45.57
N LEU A 25 -7.69 -2.25 -46.75
CA LEU A 25 -8.59 -2.62 -47.86
C LEU A 25 -9.55 -3.77 -47.44
N PRO A 26 -10.83 -3.73 -47.82
CA PRO A 26 -11.70 -4.91 -47.75
C PRO A 26 -11.37 -5.88 -48.89
N VAL A 27 -11.23 -7.16 -48.56
CA VAL A 27 -11.08 -8.26 -49.54
C VAL A 27 -12.43 -8.48 -50.21
N ASN A 28 -12.46 -8.41 -51.54
CA ASN A 28 -13.63 -8.70 -52.36
C ASN A 28 -13.80 -10.23 -52.42
N ASN A 29 -14.79 -10.78 -51.72
CA ASN A 29 -15.17 -12.19 -51.85
C ASN A 29 -16.05 -12.36 -53.10
N ASN A 30 -15.42 -12.58 -54.26
CA ASN A 30 -16.06 -13.26 -55.38
C ASN A 30 -15.24 -14.52 -55.68
N VAL A 31 -15.75 -15.64 -55.20
CA VAL A 31 -15.29 -16.98 -55.56
C VAL A 31 -15.76 -17.25 -57.00
N VAL A 32 -14.82 -17.36 -57.93
CA VAL A 32 -15.00 -18.14 -59.15
C VAL A 32 -13.81 -19.09 -59.21
N GLY A 33 -14.13 -20.39 -59.29
CA GLY A 33 -13.23 -21.47 -58.95
C GLY A 33 -12.01 -21.59 -59.86
N LEU A 34 -10.97 -22.21 -59.30
CA LEU A 34 -10.03 -23.08 -60.00
C LEU A 34 -9.41 -24.00 -58.93
N GLU A 35 -9.50 -25.29 -59.20
CA GLU A 35 -9.02 -26.40 -58.39
C GLU A 35 -7.49 -26.37 -58.22
N GLY A 36 -7.03 -26.91 -57.08
CA GLY A 36 -5.69 -27.49 -56.95
C GLY A 36 -4.51 -26.53 -57.01
N THR A 37 -3.99 -26.14 -55.84
CA THR A 37 -2.55 -26.20 -55.50
C THR A 37 -2.31 -25.64 -54.10
N ASN A 38 -1.46 -26.34 -53.35
CA ASN A 38 -1.11 -26.09 -51.96
C ASN A 38 -0.17 -24.86 -51.89
N VAL A 39 -0.66 -23.71 -51.42
CA VAL A 39 0.15 -22.49 -51.28
C VAL A 39 0.31 -22.11 -49.81
N ASP A 40 1.57 -22.11 -49.37
CA ASP A 40 2.06 -21.91 -48.02
C ASP A 40 1.52 -20.62 -47.35
N LYS A 41 0.78 -20.78 -46.24
CA LYS A 41 0.22 -19.67 -45.43
C LYS A 41 1.29 -18.78 -44.78
N ARG A 42 2.58 -19.15 -44.84
CA ARG A 42 3.68 -18.36 -44.29
C ARG A 42 4.15 -17.24 -45.23
N THR A 43 3.93 -17.37 -46.53
CA THR A 43 4.40 -16.37 -47.52
C THR A 43 3.45 -15.17 -47.62
N LEU A 44 2.14 -15.35 -47.37
CA LEU A 44 1.13 -14.27 -47.33
C LEU A 44 1.21 -13.37 -46.08
N ALA A 45 1.97 -13.76 -45.05
CA ALA A 45 2.16 -12.95 -43.85
C ALA A 45 3.23 -11.86 -44.04
N ALA A 46 4.13 -12.02 -45.02
CA ALA A 46 5.29 -11.14 -45.21
C ALA A 46 4.99 -9.84 -46.00
N GLU A 47 3.86 -9.77 -46.73
CA GLU A 47 3.51 -8.61 -47.55
C GLU A 47 2.54 -7.61 -46.87
N ARG A 48 2.21 -7.79 -45.59
CA ARG A 48 1.44 -6.82 -44.79
C ARG A 48 2.28 -5.60 -44.32
N LYS A 49 3.21 -5.10 -45.13
CA LYS A 49 3.90 -3.83 -44.85
C LYS A 49 2.99 -2.66 -45.24
N GLN A 50 2.48 -1.96 -44.22
CA GLN A 50 1.76 -0.69 -44.31
C GLN A 50 2.46 0.29 -45.25
N ARG A 51 1.86 0.62 -46.40
CA ARG A 51 2.30 1.75 -47.23
C ARG A 51 1.74 3.03 -46.60
N THR A 52 2.59 3.83 -45.96
CA THR A 52 2.27 5.21 -45.55
C THR A 52 2.13 6.09 -46.80
N PHE A 53 1.09 6.92 -46.87
CA PHE A 53 0.88 7.87 -47.97
C PHE A 53 2.11 8.77 -48.16
N SER A 54 2.53 8.97 -49.41
CA SER A 54 3.72 9.76 -49.76
C SER A 54 3.39 11.21 -50.15
N ASP A 55 2.16 11.49 -50.57
CA ASP A 55 1.72 12.82 -50.98
C ASP A 55 0.37 13.23 -50.35
N ARG A 56 0.22 14.52 -50.04
CA ARG A 56 -0.93 15.08 -49.30
C ARG A 56 -2.22 14.99 -50.12
N SER A 57 -2.12 14.94 -51.45
CA SER A 57 -3.23 14.71 -52.37
C SER A 57 -3.90 13.33 -52.19
N GLN A 58 -3.21 12.38 -51.56
CA GLN A 58 -3.66 11.00 -51.34
C GLN A 58 -4.53 10.85 -50.08
N LEU A 59 -4.55 11.84 -49.18
CA LEU A 59 -5.38 11.84 -47.97
C LEU A 59 -6.89 11.75 -48.27
N LYS A 60 -7.32 12.09 -49.49
CA LYS A 60 -8.71 11.95 -49.92
C LYS A 60 -9.19 10.48 -49.95
N TYR A 61 -8.28 9.52 -50.03
CA TYR A 61 -8.59 8.09 -50.05
C TYR A 61 -8.54 7.44 -48.66
N ALA A 62 -8.04 8.15 -47.64
CA ALA A 62 -7.84 7.59 -46.32
C ALA A 62 -9.17 7.34 -45.59
N ARG A 63 -9.41 6.09 -45.18
CA ARG A 63 -10.58 5.73 -44.34
C ARG A 63 -10.44 6.20 -42.89
N ARG A 64 -9.20 6.27 -42.38
CA ARG A 64 -8.89 6.75 -41.03
C ARG A 64 -7.93 7.93 -41.07
N LEU A 65 -8.25 8.99 -40.36
CA LEU A 65 -7.45 10.20 -40.22
C LEU A 65 -6.98 10.36 -38.77
N VAL A 66 -5.68 10.57 -38.58
CA VAL A 66 -5.09 10.94 -37.29
C VAL A 66 -4.64 12.40 -37.37
N VAL A 67 -5.27 13.28 -36.59
CA VAL A 67 -4.99 14.72 -36.55
C VAL A 67 -4.24 15.05 -35.26
N LYS A 68 -2.98 15.45 -35.37
CA LYS A 68 -2.15 15.79 -34.21
C LYS A 68 -2.05 17.31 -34.03
N LEU A 69 -2.52 17.81 -32.88
CA LEU A 69 -2.49 19.21 -32.50
C LEU A 69 -1.41 19.47 -31.43
N GLY A 70 -0.43 20.29 -31.79
CA GLY A 70 0.60 20.80 -30.88
C GLY A 70 0.05 21.85 -29.91
N SER A 71 0.72 22.07 -28.78
CA SER A 71 0.32 23.12 -27.82
C SER A 71 0.26 24.51 -28.45
N ALA A 72 1.19 24.82 -29.36
CA ALA A 72 1.20 26.09 -30.11
C ALA A 72 -0.03 26.31 -31.03
N VAL A 73 -0.77 25.26 -31.38
CA VAL A 73 -2.02 25.35 -32.14
C VAL A 73 -3.19 25.65 -31.21
N ILE A 74 -3.18 25.02 -30.03
CA ILE A 74 -4.26 25.05 -29.04
C ILE A 74 -4.24 26.36 -28.24
N THR A 75 -3.06 26.89 -27.93
CA THR A 75 -2.88 28.13 -27.15
C THR A 75 -2.64 29.34 -28.06
N ARG A 76 -2.94 30.55 -27.60
CA ARG A 76 -2.62 31.81 -28.31
C ARG A 76 -1.12 32.14 -28.25
N GLU A 77 -0.65 33.01 -29.15
CA GLU A 77 0.77 33.40 -29.28
C GLU A 77 1.26 34.27 -28.11
N ASP A 78 0.34 34.98 -27.45
CA ASP A 78 0.58 35.75 -26.22
C ASP A 78 0.69 34.88 -24.96
N GLY A 79 0.59 33.55 -25.10
CA GLY A 79 0.57 32.61 -23.97
C GLY A 79 -0.70 32.70 -23.11
N ASN A 80 -1.65 33.57 -23.48
CA ASN A 80 -2.82 33.92 -22.68
C ASN A 80 -4.11 33.40 -23.34
N GLY A 81 -4.37 32.11 -23.16
CA GLY A 81 -5.67 31.49 -23.46
C GLY A 81 -5.64 30.53 -24.62
N LEU A 82 -6.80 29.94 -24.90
CA LEU A 82 -7.01 29.04 -26.02
C LEU A 82 -7.22 29.83 -27.31
N ALA A 83 -6.64 29.36 -28.40
CA ALA A 83 -6.87 29.88 -29.73
C ALA A 83 -8.20 29.34 -30.28
N LEU A 84 -9.32 29.75 -29.65
CA LEU A 84 -10.67 29.23 -29.93
C LEU A 84 -11.04 29.31 -31.41
N GLY A 85 -10.69 30.38 -32.12
CA GLY A 85 -10.95 30.50 -33.56
C GLY A 85 -10.21 29.44 -34.40
N ARG A 86 -8.96 29.12 -34.05
CA ARG A 86 -8.19 28.06 -34.73
C ARG A 86 -8.75 26.68 -34.41
N LEU A 87 -9.11 26.45 -33.14
CA LEU A 87 -9.71 25.20 -32.69
C LEU A 87 -11.07 24.95 -33.33
N ALA A 88 -11.94 25.97 -33.39
CA ALA A 88 -13.25 25.87 -34.03
C ALA A 88 -13.13 25.48 -35.50
N SER A 89 -12.23 26.12 -36.25
CA SER A 89 -11.99 25.80 -37.66
C SER A 89 -11.48 24.37 -37.87
N ILE A 90 -10.60 23.87 -36.98
CA ILE A 90 -10.11 22.48 -37.05
C ILE A 90 -11.24 21.50 -36.71
N ILE A 91 -12.04 21.79 -35.69
CA ILE A 91 -13.14 20.93 -35.24
C ILE A 91 -14.23 20.83 -36.31
N GLU A 92 -14.58 21.95 -36.94
CA GLU A 92 -15.50 21.98 -38.08
C GLU A 92 -15.04 21.02 -39.19
N GLN A 93 -13.76 21.10 -39.57
CA GLN A 93 -13.19 20.26 -40.63
C GLN A 93 -13.10 18.78 -40.23
N VAL A 94 -12.81 18.48 -38.97
CA VAL A 94 -12.81 17.11 -38.45
C VAL A 94 -14.23 16.54 -38.42
N ALA A 95 -15.22 17.35 -38.03
CA ALA A 95 -16.62 16.97 -38.01
C ALA A 95 -17.18 16.72 -39.42
N GLU A 96 -16.79 17.53 -40.41
CA GLU A 96 -17.08 17.29 -41.83
C GLU A 96 -16.47 15.96 -42.31
N CYS A 97 -15.19 15.71 -42.00
CA CYS A 97 -14.55 14.44 -42.35
C CYS A 97 -15.24 13.23 -41.70
N HIS A 98 -15.75 13.38 -40.48
CA HIS A 98 -16.53 12.35 -39.82
C HIS A 98 -17.88 12.10 -40.50
N HIS A 99 -18.59 13.17 -40.90
CA HIS A 99 -19.84 13.07 -41.67
C HIS A 99 -19.65 12.46 -43.06
N GLU A 100 -18.46 12.63 -43.67
CA GLU A 100 -18.06 11.90 -44.89
C GLU A 100 -17.82 10.40 -44.66
N GLY A 101 -17.98 9.89 -43.43
CA GLY A 101 -17.84 8.47 -43.08
C GLY A 101 -16.41 8.05 -42.71
N ARG A 102 -15.52 8.99 -42.40
CA ARG A 102 -14.13 8.71 -42.03
C ARG A 102 -13.97 8.55 -40.52
N GLU A 103 -13.10 7.62 -40.13
CA GLU A 103 -12.70 7.46 -38.73
C GLU A 103 -11.67 8.52 -38.35
N CYS A 104 -12.03 9.45 -37.47
CA CYS A 104 -11.14 10.55 -37.06
C CYS A 104 -10.61 10.33 -35.65
N ILE A 105 -9.29 10.42 -35.47
CA ILE A 105 -8.62 10.38 -34.18
C ILE A 105 -7.88 11.70 -34.00
N MET A 106 -8.24 12.47 -32.98
CA MET A 106 -7.56 13.72 -32.64
C MET A 106 -6.60 13.49 -31.47
N VAL A 107 -5.33 13.87 -31.65
CA VAL A 107 -4.27 13.75 -30.65
C VAL A 107 -3.82 15.15 -30.26
N THR A 108 -4.20 15.60 -29.07
CA THR A 108 -3.99 16.98 -28.63
C THR A 108 -2.93 17.06 -27.55
N SER A 109 -2.11 18.11 -27.60
CA SER A 109 -1.13 18.44 -26.56
C SER A 109 -1.37 19.89 -26.14
N GLY A 110 -1.47 20.18 -24.85
CA GLY A 110 -1.79 21.54 -24.39
C GLY A 110 -2.46 21.62 -23.02
N ALA A 111 -2.86 20.48 -22.45
CA ALA A 111 -3.47 20.41 -21.12
C ALA A 111 -2.60 21.08 -20.04
N VAL A 112 -1.29 20.84 -20.04
CA VAL A 112 -0.37 21.47 -19.08
C VAL A 112 -0.32 22.99 -19.25
N ALA A 113 -0.20 23.48 -20.49
CA ALA A 113 -0.12 24.91 -20.75
C ALA A 113 -1.42 25.63 -20.35
N PHE A 114 -2.55 25.05 -20.73
CA PHE A 114 -3.87 25.59 -20.42
C PHE A 114 -4.18 25.56 -18.92
N GLY A 115 -3.88 24.45 -18.24
CA GLY A 115 -4.13 24.34 -16.81
C GLY A 115 -3.17 25.19 -15.97
N ARG A 116 -1.92 25.41 -16.42
CA ARG A 116 -1.02 26.39 -15.77
C ARG A 116 -1.65 27.77 -15.77
N GLN A 117 -2.12 28.22 -16.92
CA GLN A 117 -2.74 29.54 -17.04
C GLN A 117 -3.94 29.69 -16.11
N LYS A 118 -4.86 28.72 -16.10
CA LYS A 118 -6.05 28.82 -15.25
C LYS A 118 -5.68 28.82 -13.77
N LEU A 119 -4.77 27.96 -13.36
CA LEU A 119 -4.31 27.91 -11.98
C LEU A 119 -3.61 29.21 -11.59
N THR A 120 -2.83 29.82 -12.48
CA THR A 120 -2.23 31.14 -12.26
C THR A 120 -3.29 32.23 -12.16
N GLN A 121 -4.34 32.20 -12.99
CA GLN A 121 -5.45 33.15 -12.93
C GLN A 121 -6.24 33.04 -11.62
N GLU A 122 -6.57 31.83 -11.18
CA GLU A 122 -7.23 31.57 -9.89
C GLU A 122 -6.34 32.02 -8.72
N LEU A 123 -5.03 31.76 -8.80
CA LEU A 123 -4.08 32.19 -7.80
C LEU A 123 -4.01 33.72 -7.72
N LEU A 124 -3.96 34.42 -8.86
CA LEU A 124 -3.98 35.89 -8.92
C LEU A 124 -5.30 36.47 -8.38
N MET A 125 -6.43 35.79 -8.59
CA MET A 125 -7.74 36.19 -8.04
C MET A 125 -7.85 35.92 -6.53
N SER A 126 -7.01 35.03 -5.98
CA SER A 126 -6.95 34.73 -4.55
C SER A 126 -6.08 35.69 -3.73
N LEU A 127 -5.32 36.57 -4.39
CA LEU A 127 -4.45 37.57 -3.74
C LEU A 127 -5.23 38.84 -3.33
N SER A 128 -4.81 39.49 -2.26
CA SER A 128 -5.41 40.74 -1.80
C SER A 128 -5.11 41.92 -2.74
N MET A 129 -5.97 42.95 -2.79
CA MET A 129 -5.78 44.16 -3.63
C MET A 129 -4.42 44.86 -3.40
N ARG A 130 -3.85 44.73 -2.19
CA ARG A 130 -2.55 45.31 -1.83
C ARG A 130 -1.38 44.55 -2.47
N GLU A 131 -1.48 43.24 -2.58
CA GLU A 131 -0.49 42.37 -3.23
C GLU A 131 -0.56 42.46 -4.76
N THR A 132 -1.72 42.80 -5.32
CA THR A 132 -1.89 42.96 -6.78
C THR A 132 -1.34 44.28 -7.32
N LEU A 133 -1.21 45.30 -6.47
CA LEU A 133 -0.82 46.68 -6.84
C LEU A 133 0.62 47.06 -6.46
N SER A 134 1.35 46.20 -5.74
CA SER A 134 2.77 46.40 -5.39
C SER A 134 3.67 46.24 -6.62
N PRO A 135 4.40 47.28 -7.08
CA PRO A 135 5.32 47.16 -8.22
C PRO A 135 6.64 46.46 -7.87
N SER A 136 6.88 46.21 -6.57
CA SER A 136 8.13 45.70 -6.01
C SER A 136 8.05 44.27 -5.48
N ASP A 137 6.89 43.61 -5.58
CA ASP A 137 6.73 42.20 -5.17
C ASP A 137 6.86 41.25 -6.37
N HIS A 138 7.87 40.39 -6.32
CA HIS A 138 8.14 39.32 -7.29
C HIS A 138 7.07 38.20 -7.31
N THR A 139 5.98 38.34 -6.55
CA THR A 139 4.90 37.34 -6.41
C THR A 139 4.23 37.00 -7.76
N ARG A 140 4.23 37.93 -8.72
CA ARG A 140 3.74 37.69 -10.08
C ARG A 140 4.63 36.76 -10.91
N GLU A 141 5.95 36.81 -10.73
CA GLU A 141 6.89 35.95 -11.45
C GLU A 141 7.00 34.56 -10.78
N ASP A 142 6.86 34.50 -9.45
CA ASP A 142 6.88 33.25 -8.68
C ASP A 142 5.59 32.41 -8.83
N ALA A 143 4.44 33.03 -9.09
CA ALA A 143 3.16 32.34 -9.32
C ALA A 143 3.21 31.31 -10.47
N GLY A 144 4.05 31.56 -11.49
CA GLY A 144 4.23 30.65 -12.63
C GLY A 144 5.19 29.48 -12.35
N SER A 145 6.12 29.63 -11.41
CA SER A 145 7.14 28.63 -11.07
C SER A 145 6.66 27.61 -10.02
N ILE A 146 5.66 27.98 -9.23
CA ILE A 146 5.10 27.18 -8.11
C ILE A 146 4.16 26.04 -8.58
N LEU A 147 3.69 26.05 -9.83
CA LEU A 147 2.64 25.14 -10.29
C LEU A 147 3.19 23.79 -10.81
N ASP A 148 2.86 22.71 -10.09
CA ASP A 148 3.16 21.32 -10.48
C ASP A 148 2.60 21.04 -11.90
N PRO A 149 3.46 20.64 -12.87
CA PRO A 149 3.04 20.25 -14.21
C PRO A 149 1.93 19.18 -14.24
N ARG A 150 1.85 18.29 -13.26
CA ARG A 150 0.81 17.25 -13.17
C ARG A 150 -0.55 17.82 -12.76
N ALA A 151 -0.57 18.73 -11.79
CA ALA A 151 -1.77 19.44 -11.38
C ALA A 151 -2.31 20.30 -12.54
N ALA A 152 -1.42 21.01 -13.23
CA ALA A 152 -1.76 21.75 -14.43
C ALA A 152 -2.31 20.84 -15.55
N ALA A 153 -1.72 19.66 -15.75
CA ALA A 153 -2.24 18.70 -16.72
C ALA A 153 -3.69 18.28 -16.41
N ALA A 154 -3.98 17.93 -15.15
CA ALA A 154 -5.30 17.44 -14.74
C ALA A 154 -6.41 18.50 -14.89
N VAL A 155 -6.12 19.74 -14.47
CA VAL A 155 -7.06 20.87 -14.63
C VAL A 155 -7.27 21.18 -16.10
N GLY A 156 -6.18 21.34 -16.86
CA GLY A 156 -6.29 21.70 -18.26
C GLY A 156 -6.88 20.60 -19.14
N GLN A 157 -6.69 19.31 -18.80
CA GLN A 157 -7.30 18.19 -19.51
C GLN A 157 -8.82 18.22 -19.37
N SER A 158 -9.33 18.35 -18.15
CA SER A 158 -10.76 18.30 -17.86
C SER A 158 -11.52 19.38 -18.63
N GLU A 159 -10.92 20.57 -18.76
CA GLU A 159 -11.54 21.70 -19.43
C GLU A 159 -11.35 21.71 -20.94
N LEU A 160 -10.17 21.31 -21.43
CA LEU A 160 -10.01 21.08 -22.87
C LEU A 160 -11.02 20.04 -23.35
N MET A 161 -11.29 19.01 -22.55
CA MET A 161 -12.26 17.99 -22.89
C MET A 161 -13.68 18.54 -22.91
N ALA A 162 -14.10 19.28 -21.88
CA ALA A 162 -15.41 19.93 -21.85
C ALA A 162 -15.61 20.88 -23.04
N MET A 163 -14.55 21.61 -23.42
CA MET A 163 -14.58 22.48 -24.59
C MET A 163 -14.68 21.68 -25.90
N TYR A 164 -13.92 20.60 -26.06
CA TYR A 164 -14.05 19.74 -27.24
C TYR A 164 -15.45 19.16 -27.35
N ASP A 165 -16.03 18.71 -26.24
CA ASP A 165 -17.39 18.17 -26.22
C ASP A 165 -18.42 19.22 -26.62
N ALA A 166 -18.32 20.43 -26.07
CA ALA A 166 -19.15 21.57 -26.46
C ALA A 166 -19.03 21.88 -27.96
N MET A 167 -17.81 21.96 -28.50
CA MET A 167 -17.58 22.32 -29.90
C MET A 167 -18.02 21.22 -30.88
N PHE A 168 -17.74 19.93 -30.59
CA PHE A 168 -18.18 18.82 -31.45
C PHE A 168 -19.70 18.57 -31.36
N SER A 169 -20.33 18.88 -30.22
CA SER A 169 -21.79 18.77 -30.07
C SER A 169 -22.55 19.69 -31.02
N GLN A 170 -21.99 20.86 -31.38
CA GLN A 170 -22.57 21.77 -32.37
C GLN A 170 -22.70 21.15 -33.76
N TYR A 171 -21.88 20.14 -34.05
CA TYR A 171 -21.90 19.38 -35.30
C TYR A 171 -22.53 17.99 -35.15
N ASN A 172 -23.25 17.72 -34.04
CA ASN A 172 -23.84 16.40 -33.73
C ASN A 172 -22.82 15.25 -33.69
N VAL A 173 -21.54 15.54 -33.41
CA VAL A 173 -20.50 14.51 -33.29
C VAL A 173 -20.28 14.19 -31.83
N LYS A 174 -20.47 12.91 -31.46
CA LYS A 174 -20.12 12.41 -30.13
C LYS A 174 -18.65 12.01 -30.09
N ILE A 175 -17.94 12.45 -29.06
CA ILE A 175 -16.52 12.16 -28.89
C ILE A 175 -16.27 11.20 -27.73
N ALA A 176 -15.22 10.40 -27.84
CA ALA A 176 -14.75 9.51 -26.79
C ALA A 176 -13.27 9.80 -26.51
N GLN A 177 -12.92 9.88 -25.23
CA GLN A 177 -11.56 10.19 -24.79
C GLN A 177 -10.81 8.94 -24.35
N LYS A 178 -9.51 8.90 -24.66
CA LYS A 178 -8.55 7.97 -24.06
C LYS A 178 -7.25 8.72 -23.75
N GLU A 179 -6.89 8.76 -22.48
CA GLU A 179 -5.65 9.39 -22.03
C GLU A 179 -4.47 8.42 -22.15
N PHE A 180 -3.33 8.92 -22.65
CA PHE A 180 -2.10 8.14 -22.78
C PHE A 180 -1.09 8.62 -21.73
N SER A 181 -1.09 7.99 -20.56
CA SER A 181 -0.04 8.17 -19.56
C SER A 181 1.22 7.40 -19.99
N LYS A 182 2.38 8.09 -20.07
CA LYS A 182 3.68 7.49 -20.43
C LYS A 182 3.96 6.24 -19.56
N VAL A 183 3.87 5.06 -20.17
CA VAL A 183 4.53 3.86 -19.64
C VAL A 183 6.03 4.04 -19.88
N LYS A 184 6.83 4.13 -18.81
CA LYS A 184 8.29 4.13 -18.90
C LYS A 184 8.74 2.75 -19.42
N GLN A 185 9.26 2.69 -20.63
CA GLN A 185 10.22 1.67 -21.06
C GLN A 185 11.40 2.36 -21.75
N HIS A 186 12.60 1.80 -21.53
CA HIS A 186 13.93 2.31 -21.87
C HIS A 186 14.29 2.16 -23.38
N PRO A 187 15.45 2.66 -23.86
CA PRO A 187 15.51 3.71 -24.88
C PRO A 187 15.68 3.25 -26.34
N ARG A 188 15.48 4.22 -27.25
CA ARG A 188 15.84 4.26 -28.68
C ARG A 188 15.04 3.32 -29.61
N ASN A 189 13.88 3.82 -30.06
CA ASN A 189 13.62 4.11 -31.48
C ASN A 189 12.25 4.77 -31.58
N ASP A 190 12.26 6.08 -31.80
CA ASP A 190 11.08 6.83 -32.18
C ASP A 190 10.48 6.27 -33.49
N PHE A 191 9.16 6.44 -33.64
CA PHE A 191 8.35 6.22 -34.86
C PHE A 191 7.57 4.90 -35.05
N THR A 192 7.81 3.81 -34.31
CA THR A 192 7.05 2.54 -34.51
C THR A 192 5.95 2.23 -33.49
N ASN A 193 5.93 2.91 -32.33
CA ASN A 193 5.02 2.57 -31.22
C ASN A 193 3.59 3.13 -31.29
N LEU A 194 3.29 4.03 -32.23
CA LEU A 194 1.90 4.47 -32.45
C LEU A 194 1.05 3.36 -33.09
N SER A 195 1.64 2.55 -33.97
CA SER A 195 0.96 1.47 -34.69
C SER A 195 0.47 0.37 -33.75
N VAL A 196 1.29 0.01 -32.75
CA VAL A 196 0.99 -1.04 -31.76
C VAL A 196 -0.16 -0.61 -30.82
N SER A 197 -0.19 0.67 -30.47
CA SER A 197 -1.23 1.24 -29.59
C SER A 197 -2.60 1.33 -30.27
N ILE A 198 -2.63 1.55 -31.60
CA ILE A 198 -3.85 1.66 -32.40
C ILE A 198 -4.49 0.28 -32.66
N ILE A 199 -3.70 -0.79 -32.77
CA ILE A 199 -4.22 -2.16 -32.94
C ILE A 199 -4.98 -2.64 -31.69
N SER A 200 -4.56 -2.21 -30.49
CA SER A 200 -5.27 -2.53 -29.23
C SER A 200 -6.63 -1.83 -29.08
N ILE A 201 -6.94 -0.80 -29.90
CA ILE A 201 -8.24 -0.12 -29.89
C ILE A 201 -9.33 -0.97 -30.56
N LYS A 202 -8.95 -1.87 -31.49
CA LYS A 202 -9.90 -2.73 -32.22
C LYS A 202 -10.57 -3.83 -31.38
N ALA A 203 -10.02 -4.16 -30.20
CA ALA A 203 -10.44 -5.33 -29.44
C ALA A 203 -11.48 -5.07 -28.34
N LYS A 204 -11.92 -3.82 -28.09
CA LYS A 204 -12.72 -3.49 -26.90
C LYS A 204 -13.92 -2.54 -27.08
N CYS A 205 -14.26 -2.14 -28.30
CA CYS A 205 -15.41 -1.26 -28.53
C CYS A 205 -16.52 -1.99 -29.31
N GLU A 206 -17.43 -2.64 -28.60
CA GLU A 206 -18.82 -2.81 -29.08
C GLU A 206 -19.66 -1.64 -28.53
N PRO A 207 -20.54 -1.02 -29.35
CA PRO A 207 -21.32 0.13 -28.92
C PRO A 207 -22.58 -0.31 -28.15
N THR A 208 -22.60 -0.15 -26.83
CA THR A 208 -23.83 -0.30 -26.03
C THR A 208 -24.50 1.07 -25.87
N TYR A 209 -25.70 1.22 -26.43
CA TYR A 209 -26.58 2.37 -26.19
C TYR A 209 -27.20 2.26 -24.79
N LEU A 210 -27.00 3.26 -23.92
CA LEU A 210 -27.65 3.33 -22.59
C LEU A 210 -28.43 4.64 -22.44
N SER A 211 -29.67 4.52 -21.96
CA SER A 211 -30.67 5.59 -21.83
C SER A 211 -30.56 6.36 -20.50
N ASN A 212 -31.18 7.55 -20.46
CA ASN A 212 -31.03 8.62 -19.45
C ASN A 212 -31.35 8.26 -17.98
N ALA A 213 -31.91 7.09 -17.66
CA ALA A 213 -32.27 6.73 -16.29
C ALA A 213 -31.06 6.29 -15.42
N ASN A 214 -29.90 6.01 -16.03
CA ASN A 214 -28.71 5.53 -15.33
C ASN A 214 -27.64 6.62 -15.07
N MET A 215 -27.90 7.89 -15.39
CA MET A 215 -26.88 8.93 -15.31
C MET A 215 -26.47 9.26 -13.87
N THR A 216 -27.35 9.09 -12.88
CA THR A 216 -27.02 9.27 -11.46
C THR A 216 -26.16 8.11 -10.92
N ALA A 217 -26.44 6.88 -11.35
CA ALA A 217 -25.61 5.71 -11.02
C ALA A 217 -24.24 5.78 -11.71
N TYR A 218 -24.19 6.28 -12.95
CA TYR A 218 -22.96 6.45 -13.72
C TYR A 218 -22.11 7.64 -13.25
N LEU A 219 -22.72 8.75 -12.79
CA LEU A 219 -22.02 9.87 -12.16
C LEU A 219 -21.44 9.49 -10.79
N ASN A 220 -22.14 8.65 -10.01
CA ASN A 220 -21.57 8.06 -8.79
C ASN A 220 -20.46 7.06 -9.09
N PHE A 221 -20.58 6.29 -10.18
CA PHE A 221 -19.52 5.39 -10.67
C PHE A 221 -18.28 6.14 -11.17
N ILE A 222 -18.46 7.28 -11.86
CA ILE A 222 -17.36 8.13 -12.36
C ILE A 222 -16.69 8.92 -11.24
N LYS A 223 -17.46 9.44 -10.25
CA LYS A 223 -16.87 10.02 -9.03
C LYS A 223 -16.00 9.00 -8.27
N ALA A 224 -16.33 7.71 -8.35
CA ALA A 224 -15.54 6.64 -7.75
C ALA A 224 -14.31 6.21 -8.57
N GLN A 225 -14.15 6.65 -9.83
CA GLN A 225 -13.09 6.15 -10.73
C GLN A 225 -12.08 7.19 -11.24
N VAL A 226 -12.29 8.50 -11.04
CA VAL A 226 -11.39 9.55 -11.59
C VAL A 226 -10.77 10.47 -10.52
N VAL A 227 -10.71 9.99 -9.27
CA VAL A 227 -9.73 10.48 -8.30
C VAL A 227 -8.65 9.40 -8.23
N PRO A 228 -7.34 9.70 -8.26
CA PRO A 228 -6.35 8.69 -7.87
C PRO A 228 -6.82 8.15 -6.51
N CYS A 229 -7.20 6.87 -6.47
CA CYS A 229 -8.04 6.22 -5.45
C CYS A 229 -7.64 6.62 -4.02
N SER A 230 -6.35 6.83 -3.81
CA SER A 230 -5.80 7.26 -2.54
C SER A 230 -6.10 8.71 -2.12
N ALA A 231 -6.26 9.72 -2.98
CA ALA A 231 -6.55 11.09 -2.50
C ALA A 231 -7.92 11.18 -1.81
N ALA A 232 -8.96 10.59 -2.40
CA ALA A 232 -10.29 10.55 -1.79
C ALA A 232 -10.31 9.72 -0.51
N GLN A 233 -9.69 8.54 -0.52
CA GLN A 233 -9.59 7.66 0.65
C GLN A 233 -8.79 8.31 1.81
N ARG A 234 -7.76 9.12 1.50
CA ARG A 234 -6.95 9.88 2.46
C ARG A 234 -7.75 10.96 3.18
N TYR A 235 -8.45 11.82 2.42
CA TYR A 235 -9.30 12.86 3.02
C TYR A 235 -10.44 12.24 3.81
N ALA A 236 -11.06 11.18 3.27
CA ALA A 236 -12.14 10.44 3.92
C ALA A 236 -11.70 9.85 5.29
N SER A 237 -10.51 9.26 5.37
CA SER A 237 -10.00 8.68 6.63
C SER A 237 -9.72 9.74 7.69
N ARG A 238 -9.17 10.91 7.30
CA ARG A 238 -8.93 12.02 8.23
C ARG A 238 -10.22 12.74 8.65
N SER A 239 -11.23 12.81 7.77
CA SER A 239 -12.56 13.30 8.16
C SER A 239 -13.30 12.29 9.04
N GLY A 240 -13.19 10.99 8.72
CA GLY A 240 -13.81 9.90 9.46
C GLY A 240 -13.22 9.73 10.85
N SER A 241 -11.91 9.93 11.03
CA SER A 241 -11.28 9.93 12.36
C SER A 241 -11.84 11.02 13.28
N ARG A 242 -12.16 12.20 12.72
CA ARG A 242 -12.83 13.27 13.47
C ARG A 242 -14.27 12.91 13.86
N VAL A 243 -14.94 12.05 13.09
CA VAL A 243 -16.25 11.49 13.48
C VAL A 243 -16.05 10.53 14.64
N LEU A 244 -15.10 9.58 14.54
CA LEU A 244 -14.77 8.67 15.64
C LEU A 244 -14.40 9.38 16.95
N GLN A 245 -13.69 10.51 16.86
CA GLN A 245 -13.33 11.33 18.02
C GLN A 245 -14.53 11.97 18.72
N LYS A 246 -15.62 12.24 17.99
CA LYS A 246 -16.85 12.82 18.56
C LYS A 246 -17.74 11.78 19.21
N LEU A 247 -17.59 10.50 18.83
CA LEU A 247 -18.37 9.41 19.41
C LEU A 247 -18.04 9.26 20.89
N THR A 248 -19.05 8.86 21.65
CA THR A 248 -18.89 8.41 23.04
C THR A 248 -18.10 7.10 23.07
N PRO A 249 -17.44 6.77 24.19
CA PRO A 249 -16.75 5.50 24.32
C PRO A 249 -17.68 4.29 24.13
N SER A 250 -18.93 4.38 24.59
CA SER A 250 -19.94 3.33 24.43
C SER A 250 -20.31 3.07 22.96
N GLU A 251 -20.40 4.12 22.13
CA GLU A 251 -20.67 3.96 20.70
C GLU A 251 -19.51 3.28 19.98
N ARG A 252 -18.26 3.65 20.32
CA ARG A 252 -17.07 2.98 19.77
C ARG A 252 -16.98 1.52 20.19
N ALA A 253 -17.23 1.23 21.47
CA ALA A 253 -17.28 -0.14 21.99
C ALA A 253 -18.39 -0.96 21.30
N SER A 254 -19.59 -0.37 21.11
CA SER A 254 -20.69 -1.02 20.40
C SER A 254 -20.32 -1.41 18.97
N ALA A 255 -19.64 -0.52 18.23
CA ALA A 255 -19.20 -0.82 16.87
C ALA A 255 -18.20 -2.00 16.84
N ILE A 256 -17.29 -2.08 17.81
CA ILE A 256 -16.33 -3.20 17.92
C ILE A 256 -17.03 -4.51 18.29
N HIS A 257 -17.99 -4.47 19.22
CA HIS A 257 -18.82 -5.63 19.56
C HIS A 257 -19.58 -6.14 18.33
N SER A 258 -20.21 -5.25 17.56
CA SER A 258 -20.87 -5.62 16.30
C SER A 258 -19.90 -6.25 15.30
N LEU A 259 -18.68 -5.72 15.16
CA LEU A 259 -17.65 -6.34 14.32
C LEU A 259 -17.30 -7.76 14.81
N ALA A 260 -17.16 -7.95 16.12
CA ALA A 260 -16.86 -9.25 16.71
C ALA A 260 -17.96 -10.29 16.45
N ASP A 261 -19.23 -9.89 16.47
CA ASP A 261 -20.36 -10.75 16.16
C ASP A 261 -20.46 -11.06 14.67
N LEU A 262 -20.26 -10.05 13.80
CA LEU A 262 -20.24 -10.21 12.34
C LEU A 262 -19.18 -11.21 11.86
N LEU A 263 -18.02 -11.28 12.53
CA LEU A 263 -16.98 -12.27 12.22
C LEU A 263 -17.47 -13.72 12.39
N LEU A 264 -18.38 -13.97 13.34
CA LEU A 264 -18.93 -15.29 13.60
C LEU A 264 -20.16 -15.57 12.74
N GLU A 265 -21.03 -14.58 12.56
CA GLU A 265 -22.23 -14.69 11.73
C GLU A 265 -21.88 -14.92 10.26
N LYS A 266 -20.89 -14.19 9.74
CA LYS A 266 -20.47 -14.26 8.32
C LYS A 266 -19.21 -15.11 8.12
N LYS A 267 -18.91 -16.01 9.06
CA LYS A 267 -17.72 -16.87 9.02
C LYS A 267 -17.57 -17.63 7.70
N ASP A 268 -18.66 -18.14 7.14
CA ASP A 268 -18.63 -18.99 5.95
C ASP A 268 -18.21 -18.18 4.71
N LEU A 269 -18.66 -16.93 4.61
CA LEU A 269 -18.23 -15.99 3.56
C LEU A 269 -16.74 -15.65 3.68
N ILE A 270 -16.23 -15.45 4.90
CA ILE A 270 -14.81 -15.17 5.15
C ILE A 270 -13.95 -16.37 4.74
N LEU A 271 -14.35 -17.58 5.14
CA LEU A 271 -13.60 -18.80 4.83
C LEU A 271 -13.64 -19.14 3.34
N GLU A 272 -14.75 -18.88 2.64
CA GLU A 272 -14.83 -19.04 1.19
C GLU A 272 -13.90 -18.05 0.46
N ALA A 273 -13.86 -16.79 0.90
CA ALA A 273 -12.93 -15.80 0.37
C ALA A 273 -11.47 -16.19 0.62
N ASN A 274 -11.15 -16.71 1.80
CA ASN A 274 -9.81 -17.17 2.14
C ASN A 274 -9.39 -18.42 1.35
N ALA A 275 -10.32 -19.33 1.06
CA ALA A 275 -10.05 -20.49 0.22
C ALA A 275 -9.59 -20.07 -1.20
N LYS A 276 -10.20 -19.02 -1.76
CA LYS A 276 -9.78 -18.46 -3.07
C LYS A 276 -8.37 -17.89 -3.03
N ASP A 277 -8.05 -17.11 -1.99
CA ASP A 277 -6.70 -16.59 -1.78
C ASP A 277 -5.67 -17.72 -1.63
N LEU A 278 -5.97 -18.77 -0.85
CA LEU A 278 -5.09 -19.92 -0.65
C LEU A 278 -4.86 -20.70 -1.95
N GLU A 279 -5.90 -20.87 -2.77
CA GLU A 279 -5.78 -21.53 -4.07
C GLU A 279 -4.89 -20.74 -5.03
N GLU A 280 -5.11 -19.42 -5.13
CA GLU A 280 -4.30 -18.54 -5.97
C GLU A 280 -2.84 -18.44 -5.48
N ALA A 281 -2.63 -18.35 -4.17
CA ALA A 281 -1.31 -18.32 -3.56
C ALA A 281 -0.54 -19.62 -3.77
N THR A 282 -1.22 -20.78 -3.69
CA THR A 282 -0.62 -22.08 -3.95
C THR A 282 -0.23 -22.21 -5.43
N LYS A 283 -1.10 -21.78 -6.36
CA LYS A 283 -0.80 -21.75 -7.81
C LYS A 283 0.34 -20.77 -8.14
N GLY A 284 0.42 -19.66 -7.40
CA GLY A 284 1.47 -18.65 -7.52
C GLY A 284 2.81 -19.07 -6.92
N GLY A 285 2.90 -20.23 -6.28
CA GLY A 285 4.14 -20.75 -5.70
C GLY A 285 4.55 -20.07 -4.38
N LEU A 286 3.59 -19.52 -3.62
CA LEU A 286 3.88 -18.92 -2.32
C LEU A 286 4.42 -19.96 -1.34
N GLU A 287 5.47 -19.62 -0.59
CA GLU A 287 6.10 -20.54 0.33
C GLU A 287 5.18 -20.95 1.49
N LYS A 288 5.38 -22.18 2.00
CA LYS A 288 4.57 -22.76 3.08
C LYS A 288 4.44 -21.87 4.34
N PRO A 289 5.48 -21.16 4.82
CA PRO A 289 5.34 -20.27 5.98
C PRO A 289 4.37 -19.10 5.74
N LEU A 290 4.35 -18.54 4.53
CA LEU A 290 3.44 -17.46 4.16
C LEU A 290 2.00 -17.98 3.93
N LEU A 291 1.85 -19.19 3.37
CA LEU A 291 0.54 -19.87 3.30
C LEU A 291 -0.08 -20.11 4.68
N ASN A 292 0.74 -20.54 5.66
CA ASN A 292 0.26 -20.76 7.03
C ASN A 292 -0.21 -19.46 7.70
N ARG A 293 0.44 -18.33 7.39
CA ARG A 293 0.02 -17.01 7.87
C ARG A 293 -1.25 -16.54 7.16
N LEU A 294 -1.39 -16.84 5.86
CA LEU A 294 -2.54 -16.47 5.04
C LEU A 294 -3.82 -17.21 5.45
N SER A 295 -3.71 -18.44 5.97
CA SER A 295 -4.87 -19.27 6.27
C SER A 295 -5.71 -18.72 7.44
N LEU A 296 -7.02 -18.69 7.24
CA LEU A 296 -8.02 -18.45 8.27
C LEU A 296 -8.74 -19.75 8.61
N SER A 297 -9.04 -19.94 9.89
CA SER A 297 -9.83 -21.07 10.37
C SER A 297 -10.96 -20.58 11.27
N ALA A 298 -12.01 -21.39 11.44
CA ALA A 298 -13.09 -21.08 12.37
C ALA A 298 -12.57 -20.84 13.80
N GLY A 299 -11.53 -21.57 14.21
CA GLY A 299 -10.84 -21.36 15.49
C GLY A 299 -10.20 -19.97 15.58
N LYS A 300 -9.45 -19.54 14.54
CA LYS A 300 -8.85 -18.20 14.49
C LYS A 300 -9.93 -17.10 14.56
N LEU A 301 -11.01 -17.23 13.79
CA LEU A 301 -12.11 -16.26 13.82
C LEU A 301 -12.78 -16.16 15.20
N LYS A 302 -12.92 -17.29 15.91
CA LYS A 302 -13.43 -17.30 17.29
C LYS A 302 -12.49 -16.57 18.25
N THR A 303 -11.18 -16.83 18.17
CA THR A 303 -10.18 -16.12 18.99
C THR A 303 -10.18 -14.62 18.68
N LEU A 304 -10.27 -14.24 17.40
CA LEU A 304 -10.38 -12.83 16.98
C LEU A 304 -11.62 -12.17 17.58
N SER A 305 -12.79 -12.82 17.49
CA SER A 305 -14.04 -12.31 18.08
C SER A 305 -13.88 -12.07 19.59
N ILE A 306 -13.28 -13.01 20.32
CA ILE A 306 -13.01 -12.86 21.76
C ILE A 306 -12.07 -11.66 22.02
N GLY A 307 -10.98 -11.56 21.28
CA GLY A 307 -10.02 -10.45 21.42
C GLY A 307 -10.64 -9.09 21.12
N LEU A 308 -11.51 -8.99 20.11
CA LEU A 308 -12.24 -7.77 19.79
C LEU A 308 -13.20 -7.35 20.92
N LYS A 309 -13.90 -8.31 21.54
CA LYS A 309 -14.77 -8.03 22.70
C LYS A 309 -13.96 -7.51 23.89
N GLN A 310 -12.80 -8.11 24.16
CA GLN A 310 -11.89 -7.62 25.21
C GLN A 310 -11.41 -6.18 24.94
N ILE A 311 -11.11 -5.83 23.69
CA ILE A 311 -10.77 -4.46 23.30
C ILE A 311 -11.96 -3.53 23.56
N ALA A 312 -13.15 -3.90 23.11
CA ALA A 312 -14.36 -3.09 23.32
C ALA A 312 -14.59 -2.80 24.81
N ASP A 313 -14.53 -3.84 25.64
CA ASP A 313 -14.82 -3.77 27.08
C ASP A 313 -13.77 -2.97 27.87
N SER A 314 -12.52 -2.96 27.42
CA SER A 314 -11.42 -2.21 28.06
C SER A 314 -11.20 -0.80 27.51
N SER A 315 -11.90 -0.40 26.44
CA SER A 315 -11.59 0.83 25.68
C SER A 315 -12.19 2.14 26.21
N TYR A 316 -13.03 2.09 27.25
CA TYR A 316 -13.85 3.24 27.68
C TYR A 316 -13.01 4.48 28.05
N ASP A 317 -11.85 4.27 28.66
CA ASP A 317 -10.96 5.34 29.14
C ASP A 317 -9.76 5.60 28.23
N ASN A 318 -9.75 5.11 26.99
CA ASN A 318 -8.58 5.28 26.11
C ASN A 318 -8.43 6.73 25.61
N VAL A 319 -9.55 7.39 25.29
CA VAL A 319 -9.58 8.73 24.70
C VAL A 319 -10.13 9.73 25.70
N GLY A 320 -9.43 10.85 25.92
CA GLY A 320 -9.83 11.89 26.86
C GLY A 320 -9.43 11.61 28.32
N ARG A 321 -8.58 10.60 28.57
CA ARG A 321 -8.12 10.24 29.91
C ARG A 321 -7.27 11.35 30.51
N LEU A 322 -7.61 11.80 31.71
CA LEU A 322 -6.83 12.77 32.45
C LEU A 322 -5.55 12.11 33.01
N LEU A 323 -4.39 12.56 32.55
CA LEU A 323 -3.08 12.08 33.01
C LEU A 323 -2.55 12.94 34.17
N ARG A 324 -2.65 14.26 34.03
CA ARG A 324 -2.17 15.22 35.04
C ARG A 324 -3.12 16.42 35.11
N LYS A 325 -3.31 16.94 36.33
CA LYS A 325 -4.09 18.15 36.60
C LYS A 325 -3.36 18.99 37.63
N THR A 326 -3.04 20.23 37.28
CA THR A 326 -2.25 21.13 38.12
C THR A 326 -2.92 22.49 38.20
N LYS A 327 -3.14 23.02 39.42
CA LYS A 327 -3.51 24.42 39.62
C LYS A 327 -2.24 25.26 39.52
N LEU A 328 -2.12 26.06 38.47
CA LEU A 328 -0.93 26.89 38.25
C LEU A 328 -1.01 28.23 39.00
N ALA A 329 -2.23 28.80 39.06
CA ALA A 329 -2.52 30.04 39.77
C ALA A 329 -4.02 30.07 40.14
N ASP A 330 -4.47 31.11 40.83
CA ASP A 330 -5.90 31.36 41.00
C ASP A 330 -6.58 31.50 39.64
N ASN A 331 -7.68 30.76 39.47
CA ASN A 331 -8.44 30.64 38.22
C ASN A 331 -7.67 30.07 37.00
N LEU A 332 -6.48 29.49 37.17
CA LEU A 332 -5.73 28.84 36.08
C LEU A 332 -5.44 27.35 36.37
N MET A 333 -6.15 26.48 35.64
CA MET A 333 -6.04 25.02 35.75
C MET A 333 -5.44 24.43 34.48
N LEU A 334 -4.30 23.74 34.61
CA LEU A 334 -3.69 22.96 33.54
C LEU A 334 -4.19 21.50 33.61
N ARG A 335 -4.54 20.94 32.45
CA ARG A 335 -4.90 19.52 32.29
C ARG A 335 -4.13 18.91 31.15
N GLN A 336 -3.55 17.74 31.37
CA GLN A 336 -2.97 16.88 30.35
C GLN A 336 -3.90 15.70 30.14
N VAL A 337 -4.37 15.51 28.91
CA VAL A 337 -5.33 14.46 28.53
C VAL A 337 -4.83 13.63 27.35
N THR A 338 -5.31 12.39 27.20
CA THR A 338 -5.04 11.59 26.01
C THR A 338 -5.90 12.04 24.83
N VAL A 339 -5.30 12.04 23.65
CA VAL A 339 -5.96 12.29 22.36
C VAL A 339 -5.46 11.25 21.34
N PRO A 340 -6.22 10.95 20.28
CA PRO A 340 -5.76 10.04 19.23
C PRO A 340 -4.53 10.60 18.53
N ILE A 341 -3.71 9.71 17.98
CA ILE A 341 -2.52 10.08 17.20
C ILE A 341 -2.93 10.82 15.93
N GLY A 342 -3.96 10.33 15.24
CA GLY A 342 -4.47 10.91 14.00
C GLY A 342 -4.88 9.83 13.01
N VAL A 343 -4.11 9.67 11.93
CA VAL A 343 -4.30 8.65 10.89
C VAL A 343 -3.13 7.69 10.88
N LEU A 344 -3.43 6.41 11.05
CA LEU A 344 -2.48 5.31 11.04
C LEU A 344 -2.44 4.66 9.65
N LEU A 345 -1.25 4.31 9.17
CA LEU A 345 -1.07 3.45 8.00
C LEU A 345 -0.51 2.09 8.45
N VAL A 346 -1.32 1.04 8.33
CA VAL A 346 -0.88 -0.33 8.62
C VAL A 346 -0.61 -1.04 7.31
N ILE A 347 0.63 -1.49 7.12
CA ILE A 347 1.07 -2.25 5.93
C ILE A 347 1.35 -3.67 6.38
N PHE A 348 0.63 -4.66 5.84
CA PHE A 348 0.73 -6.05 6.32
C PHE A 348 0.77 -7.07 5.18
N GLU A 349 1.51 -8.16 5.40
CA GLU A 349 1.72 -9.24 4.43
C GLU A 349 1.17 -10.57 4.94
N SER A 350 0.41 -11.25 4.09
CA SER A 350 -0.07 -12.62 4.23
C SER A 350 -0.74 -12.88 5.59
N ARG A 351 -1.42 -11.87 6.16
CA ARG A 351 -2.05 -11.93 7.50
C ARG A 351 -3.43 -11.25 7.48
N PRO A 352 -4.44 -11.89 6.89
CA PRO A 352 -5.79 -11.31 6.83
C PRO A 352 -6.42 -11.14 8.22
N ASP A 353 -6.02 -11.95 9.20
CA ASP A 353 -6.41 -11.87 10.62
C ASP A 353 -5.99 -10.56 11.30
N SER A 354 -4.93 -9.90 10.80
CA SER A 354 -4.48 -8.61 11.34
C SER A 354 -5.47 -7.48 11.06
N LEU A 355 -6.21 -7.53 9.94
CA LEU A 355 -7.14 -6.46 9.52
C LEU A 355 -8.20 -6.13 10.60
N PRO A 356 -9.02 -7.09 11.08
CA PRO A 356 -10.02 -6.79 12.11
C PRO A 356 -9.39 -6.36 13.45
N GLN A 357 -8.20 -6.86 13.80
CA GLN A 357 -7.50 -6.45 15.02
C GLN A 357 -7.11 -4.98 14.99
N VAL A 358 -6.38 -4.56 13.94
CA VAL A 358 -5.93 -3.18 13.83
C VAL A 358 -7.09 -2.21 13.59
N ALA A 359 -8.16 -2.66 12.92
CA ALA A 359 -9.38 -1.90 12.80
C ALA A 359 -10.03 -1.66 14.17
N ALA A 360 -10.21 -2.71 14.98
CA ALA A 360 -10.79 -2.59 16.31
C ALA A 360 -9.95 -1.69 17.23
N LEU A 361 -8.62 -1.82 17.20
CA LEU A 361 -7.72 -0.95 17.98
C LEU A 361 -7.80 0.51 17.51
N ALA A 362 -7.88 0.77 16.21
CA ALA A 362 -8.05 2.12 15.67
C ALA A 362 -9.40 2.73 16.08
N ILE A 363 -10.49 1.93 16.06
CA ILE A 363 -11.81 2.37 16.54
C ILE A 363 -11.74 2.69 18.04
N ALA A 364 -11.20 1.78 18.85
CA ALA A 364 -11.09 1.95 20.30
C ALA A 364 -10.31 3.22 20.69
N SER A 365 -9.24 3.52 19.94
CA SER A 365 -8.38 4.69 20.14
C SER A 365 -8.81 5.92 19.33
N ALA A 366 -9.95 5.89 18.64
CA ALA A 366 -10.49 6.94 17.78
C ALA A 366 -9.50 7.50 16.73
N ASN A 367 -8.66 6.62 16.18
CA ASN A 367 -7.76 6.92 15.08
C ASN A 367 -8.42 6.60 13.72
N GLY A 368 -8.04 7.36 12.68
CA GLY A 368 -8.30 6.97 11.31
C GLY A 368 -7.32 5.88 10.89
N LEU A 369 -7.71 5.01 9.96
CA LEU A 369 -6.90 3.87 9.57
C LEU A 369 -6.88 3.66 8.06
N LEU A 370 -5.68 3.67 7.50
CA LEU A 370 -5.38 3.22 6.14
C LEU A 370 -4.73 1.84 6.22
N LEU A 371 -5.31 0.89 5.50
CA LEU A 371 -4.86 -0.49 5.45
C LEU A 371 -4.24 -0.78 4.09
N LYS A 372 -3.02 -1.31 4.06
CA LYS A 372 -2.40 -1.83 2.84
C LYS A 372 -2.02 -3.28 3.03
N GLY A 373 -2.90 -4.17 2.58
CA GLY A 373 -2.64 -5.61 2.56
C GLY A 373 -1.77 -6.05 1.38
N GLY A 374 -1.16 -7.21 1.53
CA GLY A 374 -0.53 -7.99 0.46
C GLY A 374 -1.51 -8.38 -0.64
N LYS A 375 -0.98 -8.66 -1.84
CA LYS A 375 -1.78 -9.05 -3.01
C LYS A 375 -2.39 -10.44 -2.86
N GLU A 376 -1.72 -11.31 -2.13
CA GLU A 376 -2.05 -12.69 -1.84
C GLU A 376 -3.26 -12.87 -0.91
N ALA A 377 -3.72 -11.81 -0.24
CA ALA A 377 -4.87 -11.84 0.67
C ALA A 377 -6.01 -10.93 0.19
N ALA A 378 -6.11 -10.68 -1.11
CA ALA A 378 -7.00 -9.67 -1.67
C ALA A 378 -8.48 -10.00 -1.41
N TYR A 379 -8.88 -11.27 -1.56
CA TYR A 379 -10.28 -11.68 -1.36
C TYR A 379 -10.67 -11.63 0.13
N SER A 380 -9.81 -12.15 1.01
CA SER A 380 -9.99 -12.14 2.46
C SER A 380 -10.06 -10.72 3.01
N ASN A 381 -9.11 -9.85 2.62
CA ASN A 381 -9.06 -8.47 3.08
C ASN A 381 -10.28 -7.67 2.64
N LYS A 382 -10.78 -7.92 1.42
CA LYS A 382 -11.99 -7.28 0.94
C LYS A 382 -13.21 -7.71 1.76
N ALA A 383 -13.39 -9.01 1.96
CA ALA A 383 -14.50 -9.54 2.77
C ALA A 383 -14.49 -8.99 4.20
N LEU A 384 -13.32 -8.98 4.85
CA LEU A 384 -13.16 -8.45 6.21
C LEU A 384 -13.38 -6.92 6.27
N MET A 385 -12.91 -6.17 5.28
CA MET A 385 -13.14 -4.72 5.21
C MET A 385 -14.63 -4.38 5.05
N GLU A 386 -15.40 -5.19 4.31
CA GLU A 386 -16.85 -5.00 4.20
C GLU A 386 -17.54 -5.13 5.56
N LEU A 387 -17.13 -6.09 6.41
CA LEU A 387 -17.63 -6.23 7.79
C LEU A 387 -17.25 -5.03 8.67
N VAL A 388 -16.02 -4.53 8.53
CA VAL A 388 -15.58 -3.32 9.25
C VAL A 388 -16.45 -2.13 8.88
N LYS A 389 -16.73 -1.92 7.59
CA LYS A 389 -17.62 -0.84 7.14
C LYS A 389 -19.05 -1.01 7.66
N GLU A 390 -19.58 -2.22 7.62
CA GLU A 390 -20.91 -2.54 8.15
C GLU A 390 -21.00 -2.25 9.65
N SER A 391 -19.99 -2.62 10.44
CA SER A 391 -19.95 -2.31 11.87
C SER A 391 -19.93 -0.80 12.15
N LEU A 392 -19.17 -0.03 11.35
CA LEU A 392 -19.04 1.42 11.47
C LEU A 392 -20.22 2.21 10.90
N GLN A 393 -21.08 1.56 10.10
CA GLN A 393 -22.28 2.18 9.56
C GLN A 393 -23.27 2.57 10.66
N SER A 394 -23.37 1.75 11.71
CA SER A 394 -24.23 2.00 12.86
C SER A 394 -23.92 3.33 13.57
N VAL A 395 -22.66 3.76 13.54
CA VAL A 395 -22.15 4.98 14.20
C VAL A 395 -21.77 6.09 13.21
N GLY A 396 -22.08 5.92 11.91
CA GLY A 396 -21.83 6.93 10.88
C GLY A 396 -20.36 7.20 10.57
N ALA A 397 -19.45 6.28 10.88
CA ALA A 397 -18.00 6.46 10.76
C ALA A 397 -17.34 5.52 9.72
N GLN A 398 -18.08 5.09 8.70
CA GLN A 398 -17.62 4.13 7.68
C GLN A 398 -16.33 4.57 6.95
N ASP A 399 -16.16 5.87 6.78
CA ASP A 399 -15.02 6.46 6.08
C ASP A 399 -13.75 6.54 6.94
N ALA A 400 -13.83 6.26 8.24
CA ALA A 400 -12.68 6.31 9.14
C ALA A 400 -11.63 5.23 8.86
N ILE A 401 -12.05 4.12 8.26
CA ILE A 401 -11.17 2.99 7.91
C ILE A 401 -11.29 2.69 6.42
N SER A 402 -10.15 2.68 5.74
CA SER A 402 -10.08 2.45 4.29
C SER A 402 -9.01 1.43 3.93
N LEU A 403 -9.34 0.53 3.00
CA LEU A 403 -8.41 -0.40 2.36
C LEU A 403 -7.86 0.22 1.07
N VAL A 404 -6.54 0.40 1.04
CA VAL A 404 -5.78 0.93 -0.08
C VAL A 404 -5.67 -0.13 -1.17
N SER A 405 -5.82 0.29 -2.43
CA SER A 405 -5.71 -0.59 -3.59
C SER A 405 -4.33 -1.24 -3.67
N THR A 406 -4.30 -2.53 -4.04
CA THR A 406 -3.05 -3.30 -4.20
C THR A 406 -2.17 -2.82 -5.35
N ARG A 407 -2.69 -1.95 -6.22
CA ARG A 407 -1.94 -1.34 -7.34
C ARG A 407 -1.08 -0.16 -6.91
N GLU A 408 -1.37 0.44 -5.76
CA GLU A 408 -0.59 1.58 -5.27
C GLU A 408 0.73 1.11 -4.67
N GLU A 409 1.80 1.83 -5.03
CA GLU A 409 3.12 1.53 -4.51
C GLU A 409 3.25 2.01 -3.07
N ILE A 410 3.96 1.23 -2.24
CA ILE A 410 4.23 1.60 -0.85
C ILE A 410 5.00 2.93 -0.79
N SER A 411 5.91 3.17 -1.73
CA SER A 411 6.68 4.41 -1.89
C SER A 411 5.79 5.66 -1.94
N ASP A 412 4.68 5.59 -2.69
CA ASP A 412 3.74 6.70 -2.80
C ASP A 412 3.09 7.00 -1.44
N LEU A 413 2.74 5.96 -0.66
CA LEU A 413 2.14 6.07 0.68
C LEU A 413 3.12 6.67 1.70
N LEU A 414 4.40 6.30 1.62
CA LEU A 414 5.43 6.80 2.53
C LEU A 414 5.78 8.28 2.29
N ALA A 415 5.49 8.82 1.10
CA ALA A 415 5.68 10.24 0.80
C ALA A 415 4.57 11.15 1.37
N MET A 416 3.53 10.61 2.02
CA MET A 416 2.32 11.34 2.41
C MET A 416 2.35 11.89 3.85
N GLU A 417 3.42 12.57 4.23
CA GLU A 417 3.63 13.09 5.60
C GLU A 417 2.51 13.99 6.13
N LYS A 418 1.79 14.69 5.24
CA LYS A 418 0.71 15.60 5.64
C LYS A 418 -0.59 14.89 6.02
N HIS A 419 -0.69 13.59 5.76
CA HIS A 419 -1.95 12.84 5.90
C HIS A 419 -1.84 11.62 6.80
N ILE A 420 -0.63 11.10 7.03
CA ILE A 420 -0.37 9.91 7.82
C ILE A 420 0.53 10.31 8.98
N ASP A 421 0.10 10.02 10.19
CA ASP A 421 0.78 10.44 11.42
C ASP A 421 1.65 9.30 12.01
N LEU A 422 1.37 8.04 11.67
CA LEU A 422 2.16 6.87 12.09
C LEU A 422 2.05 5.71 11.08
N ILE A 423 3.17 5.03 10.80
CA ILE A 423 3.20 3.81 9.98
C ILE A 423 3.51 2.60 10.85
N ILE A 424 2.78 1.49 10.62
CA ILE A 424 2.94 0.24 11.34
C ILE A 424 3.12 -0.90 10.32
N PRO A 425 4.37 -1.32 10.03
CA PRO A 425 4.63 -2.45 9.15
C PRO A 425 4.52 -3.78 9.91
N ARG A 426 3.77 -4.71 9.35
CA ARG A 426 3.55 -6.07 9.88
C ARG A 426 3.86 -7.10 8.80
N GLY A 427 5.13 -7.48 8.69
CA GLY A 427 5.58 -8.37 7.63
C GLY A 427 6.95 -8.96 7.90
N SER A 428 7.67 -9.23 6.83
CA SER A 428 9.08 -9.64 6.88
C SER A 428 10.00 -8.53 7.41
N SER A 429 11.15 -8.90 7.95
CA SER A 429 12.22 -7.98 8.35
C SER A 429 12.65 -7.06 7.21
N ASP A 430 12.68 -7.58 5.98
CA ASP A 430 13.02 -6.82 4.77
C ASP A 430 11.98 -5.75 4.45
N LEU A 431 10.69 -6.07 4.57
CA LEU A 431 9.62 -5.08 4.41
C LEU A 431 9.77 -3.97 5.46
N VAL A 432 9.92 -4.33 6.73
CA VAL A 432 10.03 -3.35 7.83
C VAL A 432 11.26 -2.45 7.62
N ARG A 433 12.42 -3.03 7.30
CA ARG A 433 13.66 -2.28 7.05
C ARG A 433 13.53 -1.37 5.82
N SER A 434 12.87 -1.84 4.77
CA SER A 434 12.59 -1.05 3.57
C SER A 434 11.72 0.17 3.89
N ILE A 435 10.64 -0.03 4.64
CA ILE A 435 9.74 1.05 5.07
C ILE A 435 10.45 2.04 5.99
N GLN A 436 11.23 1.56 6.96
CA GLN A 436 12.03 2.41 7.85
C GLN A 436 13.06 3.26 7.09
N LYS A 437 13.67 2.71 6.04
CA LYS A 437 14.62 3.44 5.19
C LYS A 437 13.96 4.45 4.26
N GLN A 438 12.76 4.14 3.77
CA GLN A 438 12.03 4.98 2.82
C GLN A 438 11.22 6.08 3.52
N SER A 439 10.72 5.83 4.73
CA SER A 439 9.97 6.81 5.51
C SER A 439 10.92 7.83 6.14
N GLN A 440 10.97 9.03 5.58
CA GLN A 440 11.87 10.09 6.06
C GLN A 440 11.24 10.95 7.16
N HIS A 441 9.92 11.15 7.12
CA HIS A 441 9.24 12.13 7.97
C HIS A 441 8.12 11.53 8.83
N ILE A 442 7.58 10.38 8.45
CA ILE A 442 6.51 9.72 9.21
C ILE A 442 7.14 8.71 10.17
N PRO A 443 6.85 8.78 11.48
CA PRO A 443 7.30 7.79 12.46
C PRO A 443 6.86 6.38 12.07
N VAL A 444 7.74 5.41 12.27
CA VAL A 444 7.47 3.99 12.00
C VAL A 444 7.55 3.21 13.30
N LEU A 445 6.48 2.51 13.68
CA LEU A 445 6.41 1.67 14.88
C LEU A 445 6.40 0.19 14.50
N GLY A 446 7.37 -0.56 15.00
CA GLY A 446 7.49 -2.00 14.78
C GLY A 446 8.88 -2.52 15.17
N HIS A 447 9.17 -3.75 14.78
CA HIS A 447 10.48 -4.38 14.97
C HIS A 447 10.96 -4.95 13.63
N ALA A 448 12.27 -4.85 13.37
CA ALA A 448 12.89 -5.43 12.18
C ALA A 448 13.51 -6.81 12.44
N GLU A 449 13.85 -7.12 13.70
CA GLU A 449 14.59 -8.34 14.08
C GLU A 449 14.08 -8.87 15.43
N GLY A 450 14.05 -10.18 15.59
CA GLY A 450 13.53 -10.93 16.73
C GLY A 450 14.57 -11.83 17.41
N ILE A 451 15.77 -11.34 17.68
CA ILE A 451 16.87 -12.14 18.26
C ILE A 451 16.68 -12.20 19.78
N CYS A 452 15.98 -13.24 20.22
CA CYS A 452 15.60 -13.46 21.61
C CYS A 452 16.51 -14.48 22.31
N HIS A 453 16.85 -14.22 23.58
CA HIS A 453 17.68 -15.10 24.38
C HIS A 453 16.90 -15.78 25.51
N VAL A 454 17.28 -17.01 25.83
CA VAL A 454 16.95 -17.66 27.10
C VAL A 454 18.25 -17.92 27.84
N TYR A 455 18.39 -17.39 29.05
CA TYR A 455 19.53 -17.61 29.92
C TYR A 455 19.18 -18.59 31.03
N LEU A 456 19.93 -19.68 31.12
CA LEU A 456 19.86 -20.67 32.19
C LEU A 456 20.95 -20.37 33.22
N ASP A 457 20.53 -19.80 34.34
CA ASP A 457 21.39 -19.46 35.47
C ASP A 457 21.85 -20.71 36.24
N LYS A 458 22.88 -20.59 37.07
CA LYS A 458 23.38 -21.69 37.92
C LYS A 458 22.29 -22.31 38.81
N ASP A 459 21.36 -21.48 39.30
CA ASP A 459 20.27 -21.90 40.21
C ASP A 459 18.98 -22.27 39.43
N ALA A 460 19.09 -22.63 38.14
CA ALA A 460 17.94 -23.00 37.30
C ALA A 460 17.33 -24.36 37.69
N ASP A 461 15.99 -24.39 37.85
CA ASP A 461 15.25 -25.64 37.95
C ASP A 461 15.24 -26.39 36.61
N GLN A 462 15.70 -27.64 36.62
CA GLN A 462 15.87 -28.45 35.43
C GLN A 462 14.56 -28.73 34.68
N ALA A 463 13.47 -28.99 35.42
CA ALA A 463 12.18 -29.29 34.82
C ALA A 463 11.55 -28.05 34.17
N LYS A 464 11.69 -26.87 34.78
CA LYS A 464 11.25 -25.59 34.22
C LYS A 464 12.09 -25.21 33.00
N ALA A 465 13.41 -25.32 33.08
CA ALA A 465 14.32 -25.01 31.99
C ALA A 465 13.97 -25.79 30.71
N LEU A 466 13.78 -27.11 30.80
CA LEU A 466 13.40 -27.94 29.66
C LEU A 466 12.08 -27.52 29.02
N LYS A 467 11.06 -27.24 29.83
CA LYS A 467 9.74 -26.80 29.35
C LYS A 467 9.83 -25.44 28.66
N ILE A 468 10.52 -24.49 29.27
CA ILE A 468 10.67 -23.12 28.77
C ILE A 468 11.45 -23.12 27.46
N VAL A 469 12.59 -23.82 27.38
CA VAL A 469 13.41 -23.89 26.17
C VAL A 469 12.65 -24.57 25.03
N ARG A 470 11.94 -25.67 25.32
CA ARG A 470 11.11 -26.35 24.32
C ARG A 470 10.02 -25.44 23.77
N ASP A 471 9.25 -24.80 24.65
CA ASP A 471 8.17 -23.90 24.23
C ASP A 471 8.72 -22.70 23.45
N ALA A 472 9.80 -22.09 23.95
CA ALA A 472 10.40 -20.90 23.35
C ALA A 472 10.93 -21.13 21.93
N LYS A 473 11.41 -22.34 21.60
CA LYS A 473 11.91 -22.67 20.24
C LYS A 473 10.88 -23.39 19.37
N CYS A 474 10.19 -24.39 19.91
CA CYS A 474 9.48 -25.40 19.11
C CYS A 474 8.00 -25.07 18.88
N ASP A 475 7.35 -24.26 19.73
CA ASP A 475 5.92 -23.91 19.60
C ASP A 475 5.61 -23.27 18.24
N TYR A 476 6.31 -22.17 17.94
CA TYR A 476 6.18 -21.47 16.67
C TYR A 476 7.54 -20.86 16.25
N PRO A 477 8.41 -21.63 15.58
CA PRO A 477 9.79 -21.22 15.33
C PRO A 477 9.96 -19.99 14.43
N ALA A 478 8.93 -19.63 13.67
CA ALA A 478 8.92 -18.46 12.78
C ALA A 478 8.35 -17.19 13.44
N ALA A 479 8.03 -17.24 14.74
CA ALA A 479 7.63 -16.07 15.51
C ALA A 479 8.86 -15.21 15.85
N CYS A 480 8.70 -13.89 15.84
CA CYS A 480 9.78 -12.95 16.18
C CYS A 480 10.20 -12.99 17.66
N ASN A 481 9.43 -13.65 18.51
CA ASN A 481 9.73 -13.86 19.93
C ASN A 481 10.17 -15.31 20.21
N ALA A 482 10.44 -16.12 19.17
CA ALA A 482 11.03 -17.44 19.35
C ALA A 482 12.48 -17.30 19.84
N MET A 483 12.92 -18.22 20.70
CA MET A 483 14.32 -18.24 21.15
C MET A 483 15.24 -18.48 19.95
N GLU A 484 16.29 -17.67 19.82
CA GLU A 484 17.33 -17.86 18.80
C GLU A 484 18.67 -18.27 19.41
N THR A 485 18.97 -17.79 20.62
CA THR A 485 20.18 -18.15 21.36
C THR A 485 19.84 -18.62 22.77
N LEU A 486 20.34 -19.80 23.15
CA LEU A 486 20.33 -20.31 24.52
C LEU A 486 21.67 -20.01 25.17
N LEU A 487 21.65 -19.25 26.26
CA LEU A 487 22.82 -18.96 27.10
C LEU A 487 22.82 -19.90 28.30
N LEU A 488 23.91 -20.63 28.49
CA LEU A 488 24.07 -21.58 29.59
C LEU A 488 25.17 -21.11 30.54
N HIS A 489 24.88 -21.06 31.84
CA HIS A 489 25.91 -20.85 32.85
C HIS A 489 26.92 -22.02 32.83
N GLU A 490 28.21 -21.72 32.98
CA GLU A 490 29.31 -22.70 32.88
C GLU A 490 29.16 -23.92 33.82
N ASP A 491 28.61 -23.74 35.02
CA ASP A 491 28.30 -24.80 35.99
C ASP A 491 27.42 -25.92 35.42
N HIS A 492 26.56 -25.63 34.44
CA HIS A 492 25.66 -26.61 33.84
C HIS A 492 26.30 -27.40 32.69
N LEU A 493 27.49 -27.02 32.22
CA LEU A 493 28.13 -27.62 31.05
C LEU A 493 28.33 -29.13 31.18
N ASN A 494 28.74 -29.58 32.37
CA ASN A 494 28.95 -31.00 32.68
C ASN A 494 27.74 -31.63 33.39
N GLY A 495 26.62 -30.91 33.49
CA GLY A 495 25.42 -31.32 34.21
C GLY A 495 24.44 -32.15 33.37
N ALA A 496 23.51 -32.82 34.07
CA ALA A 496 22.41 -33.54 33.43
C ALA A 496 21.52 -32.60 32.59
N LEU A 497 21.34 -31.36 33.05
CA LEU A 497 20.53 -30.34 32.38
C LEU A 497 20.96 -30.09 30.93
N PHE A 498 22.25 -29.88 30.68
CA PHE A 498 22.76 -29.63 29.33
C PHE A 498 22.51 -30.82 28.39
N THR A 499 22.79 -32.03 28.88
CA THR A 499 22.59 -33.28 28.12
C THR A 499 21.11 -33.47 27.78
N GLU A 500 20.21 -33.22 28.72
CA GLU A 500 18.78 -33.35 28.51
C GLU A 500 18.23 -32.30 27.55
N ILE A 501 18.71 -31.05 27.61
CA ILE A 501 18.33 -30.01 26.65
C ILE A 501 18.77 -30.40 25.24
N CYS A 502 20.02 -30.83 25.05
CA CYS A 502 20.51 -31.23 23.74
C CYS A 502 19.74 -32.44 23.18
N ASN A 503 19.43 -33.43 24.02
CA ASN A 503 18.62 -34.58 23.63
C ASN A 503 17.20 -34.17 23.26
N MET A 504 16.57 -33.31 24.04
CA MET A 504 15.23 -32.79 23.79
C MET A 504 15.18 -32.02 22.47
N LEU A 505 16.10 -31.07 22.26
CA LEU A 505 16.17 -30.29 21.02
C LEU A 505 16.39 -31.18 19.80
N LYS A 506 17.23 -32.21 19.92
CA LYS A 506 17.47 -33.18 18.85
C LYS A 506 16.23 -34.04 18.55
N GLN A 507 15.48 -34.45 19.57
CA GLN A 507 14.22 -35.19 19.41
C GLN A 507 13.15 -34.35 18.71
N GLU A 508 13.07 -33.05 19.01
CA GLU A 508 12.19 -32.09 18.34
C GLU A 508 12.69 -31.68 16.93
N GLY A 509 13.84 -32.19 16.50
CA GLY A 509 14.41 -31.91 15.17
C GLY A 509 15.09 -30.56 15.04
N VAL A 510 15.44 -29.91 16.16
CA VAL A 510 16.14 -28.62 16.16
C VAL A 510 17.62 -28.80 15.81
N LYS A 511 18.11 -28.03 14.84
CA LYS A 511 19.55 -27.98 14.54
C LYS A 511 20.25 -27.01 15.48
N ILE A 512 21.19 -27.54 16.24
CA ILE A 512 21.98 -26.76 17.18
C ILE A 512 23.22 -26.22 16.46
N HIS A 513 23.53 -24.95 16.70
CA HIS A 513 24.79 -24.32 16.33
C HIS A 513 25.57 -23.97 17.60
N ALA A 514 26.86 -24.30 17.65
CA ALA A 514 27.68 -24.03 18.82
C ALA A 514 28.29 -22.63 18.74
N GLY A 515 28.12 -21.82 19.79
CA GLY A 515 28.86 -20.57 19.92
C GLY A 515 30.35 -20.82 20.21
N PRO A 516 31.18 -19.75 20.21
CA PRO A 516 32.64 -19.87 20.31
C PRO A 516 33.14 -20.57 21.59
N LYS A 517 32.56 -20.24 22.75
CA LYS A 517 32.97 -20.88 24.01
C LYS A 517 32.53 -22.35 24.00
N LEU A 518 31.29 -22.65 23.62
CA LEU A 518 30.81 -24.03 23.56
C LEU A 518 31.65 -24.90 22.60
N SER A 519 32.01 -24.36 21.43
CA SER A 519 32.84 -25.06 20.45
C SER A 519 34.21 -25.43 20.98
N THR A 520 34.77 -24.64 21.90
CA THR A 520 36.09 -24.91 22.50
C THR A 520 36.02 -26.03 23.55
N HIS A 521 34.86 -26.21 24.19
CA HIS A 521 34.66 -27.26 25.19
C HIS A 521 34.26 -28.62 24.59
N LEU A 522 33.82 -28.67 23.33
CA LEU A 522 33.38 -29.90 22.67
C LEU A 522 34.44 -30.40 21.67
N THR A 523 34.94 -31.63 21.88
CA THR A 523 35.85 -32.28 20.91
C THR A 523 35.13 -32.67 19.61
N PHE A 524 33.86 -33.07 19.72
CA PHE A 524 32.95 -33.32 18.61
C PHE A 524 31.61 -32.69 18.95
N GLY A 525 31.21 -31.66 18.21
CA GLY A 525 30.04 -30.85 18.52
C GLY A 525 29.22 -30.47 17.29
N PRO A 526 28.11 -29.75 17.51
CA PRO A 526 27.35 -29.14 16.43
C PRO A 526 28.22 -28.18 15.60
N PRO A 527 27.81 -27.83 14.36
CA PRO A 527 28.52 -26.85 13.56
C PRO A 527 28.62 -25.51 14.30
N PRO A 528 29.72 -24.76 14.11
CA PRO A 528 29.88 -23.46 14.75
C PRO A 528 28.85 -22.46 14.21
N ALA A 529 28.34 -21.60 15.09
CA ALA A 529 27.46 -20.50 14.73
C ALA A 529 28.21 -19.51 13.82
N LYS A 530 27.61 -19.15 12.69
CA LYS A 530 28.20 -18.19 11.73
C LYS A 530 28.32 -16.78 12.31
N THR A 531 27.34 -16.38 13.12
CA THR A 531 27.27 -15.11 13.83
C THR A 531 26.40 -15.30 15.06
N MET A 532 26.74 -14.61 16.16
CA MET A 532 25.91 -14.60 17.37
C MET A 532 24.69 -13.67 17.25
N LYS A 533 24.67 -12.82 16.20
CA LYS A 533 23.53 -11.97 15.86
C LYS A 533 22.79 -12.56 14.67
N HIS A 534 22.00 -13.60 14.90
CA HIS A 534 21.22 -14.29 13.87
C HIS A 534 19.81 -14.62 14.33
N GLU A 535 18.82 -14.36 13.47
CA GLU A 535 17.45 -14.84 13.61
C GLU A 535 17.27 -16.00 12.63
N TYR A 536 17.08 -17.21 13.14
CA TYR A 536 16.94 -18.41 12.30
C TYR A 536 15.53 -18.58 11.75
N GLY A 537 14.50 -18.12 12.49
CA GLY A 537 13.09 -18.18 12.07
C GLY A 537 12.58 -19.59 11.74
N SER A 538 13.25 -20.62 12.25
CA SER A 538 13.03 -22.04 11.95
C SER A 538 13.49 -22.91 13.11
N LEU A 539 13.41 -24.25 12.99
CA LEU A 539 13.88 -25.20 13.99
C LEU A 539 15.42 -25.27 14.03
N GLU A 540 16.06 -24.13 14.29
CA GLU A 540 17.49 -23.99 14.51
C GLU A 540 17.71 -23.00 15.68
N CYS A 541 18.78 -23.21 16.46
CA CYS A 541 19.18 -22.28 17.53
C CYS A 541 20.69 -22.31 17.75
N CYS A 542 21.22 -21.23 18.34
CA CYS A 542 22.56 -21.18 18.87
C CYS A 542 22.58 -21.55 20.36
N ILE A 543 23.61 -22.26 20.82
CA ILE A 543 23.90 -22.45 22.25
C ILE A 543 25.28 -21.88 22.55
N GLU A 544 25.37 -21.01 23.55
CA GLU A 544 26.63 -20.41 24.00
C GLU A 544 26.76 -20.46 25.53
N ILE A 545 28.00 -20.60 26.00
CA ILE A 545 28.33 -20.67 27.43
C ILE A 545 28.68 -19.27 27.94
N VAL A 546 28.20 -18.92 29.13
CA VAL A 546 28.54 -17.69 29.85
C VAL A 546 29.08 -18.04 31.24
N SER A 547 30.04 -17.25 31.73
CA SER A 547 30.70 -17.48 33.02
C SER A 547 29.79 -17.15 34.20
N ASP A 548 28.97 -16.12 34.02
CA ASP A 548 28.14 -15.53 35.05
C ASP A 548 26.98 -14.73 34.40
N MET A 549 26.15 -14.13 35.25
CA MET A 549 24.99 -13.34 34.83
C MET A 549 25.40 -12.03 34.15
N ASP A 550 26.50 -11.38 34.54
CA ASP A 550 26.93 -10.13 33.90
C ASP A 550 27.36 -10.39 32.46
N ALA A 551 28.10 -11.49 32.22
CA ALA A 551 28.43 -11.97 30.88
C ALA A 551 27.18 -12.33 30.06
N ALA A 552 26.13 -12.86 30.70
CA ALA A 552 24.85 -13.12 30.04
C ALA A 552 24.17 -11.81 29.59
N ILE A 553 24.13 -10.81 30.47
CA ILE A 553 23.54 -9.49 30.18
C ILE A 553 24.32 -8.79 29.06
N GLU A 554 25.65 -8.79 29.13
CA GLU A 554 26.51 -8.22 28.08
C GLU A 554 26.30 -8.91 26.73
N HIS A 555 26.13 -10.24 26.73
CA HIS A 555 25.81 -10.98 25.53
C HIS A 555 24.49 -10.52 24.91
N ILE A 556 23.43 -10.43 25.74
CA ILE A 556 22.10 -10.02 25.32
C ILE A 556 22.14 -8.58 24.75
N HIS A 557 22.79 -7.64 25.43
CA HIS A 557 22.90 -6.26 24.96
C HIS A 557 23.69 -6.15 23.65
N LYS A 558 24.71 -6.99 23.46
CA LYS A 558 25.57 -6.95 22.28
C LYS A 558 24.93 -7.59 21.05
N PHE A 559 24.25 -8.72 21.22
CA PHE A 559 23.78 -9.56 20.12
C PHE A 559 22.26 -9.59 19.94
N GLY A 560 21.49 -9.26 20.99
CA GLY A 560 20.04 -9.20 20.93
C GLY A 560 19.49 -8.06 20.10
N SER A 561 18.20 -8.19 19.74
CA SER A 561 17.44 -7.12 19.08
C SER A 561 16.61 -6.29 20.07
N SER A 562 16.84 -6.46 21.38
CA SER A 562 16.05 -5.86 22.46
C SER A 562 14.55 -6.19 22.37
N HIS A 563 14.20 -7.38 21.87
CA HIS A 563 12.81 -7.83 21.75
C HIS A 563 12.32 -8.49 23.03
N THR A 564 12.61 -9.78 23.22
CA THR A 564 12.21 -10.55 24.41
C THR A 564 13.38 -11.38 24.90
N ASP A 565 13.74 -11.26 26.17
CA ASP A 565 14.79 -12.08 26.77
C ASP A 565 14.34 -12.66 28.10
N VAL A 566 14.80 -13.87 28.41
CA VAL A 566 14.30 -14.68 29.52
C VAL A 566 15.44 -15.14 30.40
N ILE A 567 15.25 -15.08 31.73
CA ILE A 567 16.08 -15.80 32.70
C ILE A 567 15.30 -16.97 33.30
N VAL A 568 15.98 -18.11 33.46
CA VAL A 568 15.49 -19.26 34.22
C VAL A 568 16.39 -19.43 35.45
N THR A 569 15.82 -19.21 36.63
CA THR A 569 16.51 -19.29 37.93
C THR A 569 15.48 -19.44 39.07
N GLU A 570 15.81 -20.17 40.12
CA GLU A 570 15.05 -20.15 41.39
C GLU A 570 15.58 -19.09 42.37
N ASN A 571 16.65 -18.38 42.01
CA ASN A 571 17.21 -17.32 42.83
C ASN A 571 16.53 -15.98 42.55
N ASP A 572 15.67 -15.55 43.48
CA ASP A 572 14.92 -14.30 43.36
C ASP A 572 15.80 -13.05 43.24
N GLN A 573 16.99 -13.04 43.83
CA GLN A 573 17.90 -11.89 43.76
C GLN A 573 18.53 -11.78 42.37
N THR A 574 18.98 -12.90 41.81
CA THR A 574 19.48 -12.99 40.43
C THR A 574 18.39 -12.61 39.43
N ALA A 575 17.17 -13.13 39.61
CA ALA A 575 16.03 -12.79 38.77
C ALA A 575 15.73 -11.29 38.78
N LYS A 576 15.66 -10.65 39.96
CA LYS A 576 15.44 -9.20 40.08
C LYS A 576 16.54 -8.38 39.41
N GLN A 577 17.80 -8.79 39.58
CA GLN A 577 18.92 -8.10 38.94
C GLN A 577 18.83 -8.20 37.42
N PHE A 578 18.59 -9.40 36.87
CA PHE A 578 18.41 -9.59 35.43
C PHE A 578 17.25 -8.77 34.87
N LEU A 579 16.07 -8.80 35.52
CA LEU A 579 14.90 -8.01 35.13
C LEU A 579 15.16 -6.50 35.11
N SER A 580 16.03 -6.00 36.01
CA SER A 580 16.39 -4.58 36.07
C SER A 580 17.49 -4.16 35.11
N SER A 581 18.38 -5.09 34.74
CA SER A 581 19.59 -4.80 33.95
C SER A 581 19.42 -5.08 32.46
N VAL A 582 18.54 -6.00 32.07
CA VAL A 582 18.28 -6.29 30.65
C VAL A 582 17.36 -5.24 30.05
N ASP A 583 17.84 -4.59 29.00
CA ASP A 583 17.15 -3.48 28.33
C ASP A 583 16.46 -3.97 27.06
N SER A 584 15.50 -4.87 27.23
CA SER A 584 14.66 -5.42 26.17
C SER A 584 13.21 -4.96 26.33
N ALA A 585 12.43 -5.05 25.25
CA ALA A 585 11.04 -4.64 25.27
C ALA A 585 10.19 -5.50 26.21
N CYS A 586 10.54 -6.78 26.33
CA CYS A 586 10.01 -7.72 27.33
C CYS A 586 11.18 -8.45 28.01
N VAL A 587 11.15 -8.55 29.34
CA VAL A 587 12.09 -9.37 30.10
C VAL A 587 11.31 -10.29 31.02
N PHE A 588 11.56 -11.59 30.95
CA PHE A 588 10.79 -12.59 31.69
C PHE A 588 11.65 -13.41 32.65
N HIS A 589 11.02 -13.86 33.74
CA HIS A 589 11.60 -14.79 34.72
C HIS A 589 10.76 -16.05 34.73
N ASN A 590 11.38 -17.21 34.46
CA ASN A 590 10.73 -18.53 34.47
C ASN A 590 9.48 -18.65 33.57
N VAL A 591 9.44 -17.88 32.48
CA VAL A 591 8.33 -17.88 31.51
C VAL A 591 8.89 -17.88 30.08
N SER A 592 8.26 -18.63 29.18
CA SER A 592 8.65 -18.68 27.78
C SER A 592 8.58 -17.31 27.08
N SER A 593 9.53 -17.03 26.19
CA SER A 593 9.55 -15.82 25.37
C SER A 593 8.30 -15.68 24.48
N ARG A 594 7.63 -16.81 24.18
CA ARG A 594 6.39 -16.87 23.39
C ARG A 594 5.21 -16.15 24.02
N PHE A 595 5.29 -15.78 25.31
CA PHE A 595 4.26 -14.99 25.97
C PHE A 595 4.23 -13.52 25.55
N ALA A 596 5.29 -13.00 24.91
CA ALA A 596 5.31 -11.63 24.39
C ALA A 596 4.37 -11.48 23.17
N ASP A 597 3.08 -11.38 23.44
CA ASP A 597 1.96 -11.30 22.50
C ASP A 597 0.78 -10.57 23.18
N GLY A 598 0.14 -9.65 22.48
CA GLY A 598 -0.90 -8.81 23.07
C GLY A 598 -2.14 -9.54 23.56
N PHE A 599 -2.56 -10.62 22.89
CA PHE A 599 -3.67 -11.41 23.38
C PHE A 599 -3.27 -12.15 24.67
N ARG A 600 -2.07 -12.73 24.72
CA ARG A 600 -1.54 -13.40 25.92
C ARG A 600 -1.32 -12.45 27.10
N PHE A 601 -1.06 -11.17 26.84
CA PHE A 601 -0.93 -10.12 27.86
C PHE A 601 -2.27 -9.58 28.36
N GLY A 602 -3.40 -10.03 27.79
CA GLY A 602 -4.73 -9.57 28.17
C GLY A 602 -5.13 -8.22 27.56
N LEU A 603 -4.45 -7.78 26.50
CA LEU A 603 -4.77 -6.56 25.75
C LEU A 603 -5.83 -6.80 24.65
N GLY A 604 -6.22 -8.05 24.43
CA GLY A 604 -7.19 -8.47 23.42
C GLY A 604 -6.60 -8.58 22.01
N ALA A 605 -5.81 -7.61 21.57
CA ALA A 605 -5.00 -7.71 20.35
C ALA A 605 -3.76 -6.82 20.44
N GLU A 606 -2.96 -6.81 19.38
CA GLU A 606 -1.82 -5.92 19.20
C GLU A 606 -1.81 -5.33 17.79
N VAL A 607 -1.37 -4.09 17.64
CA VAL A 607 -0.96 -3.59 16.31
C VAL A 607 0.40 -4.15 15.94
N GLY A 608 1.25 -4.39 16.93
CA GLY A 608 2.46 -5.19 16.83
C GLY A 608 3.41 -5.01 17.99
N ILE A 609 4.67 -5.43 17.81
CA ILE A 609 5.69 -5.31 18.85
C ILE A 609 6.70 -4.25 18.44
N SER A 610 6.97 -3.29 19.31
CA SER A 610 7.94 -2.22 19.10
C SER A 610 9.19 -2.47 19.92
N THR A 611 10.34 -2.51 19.27
CA THR A 611 11.65 -2.46 19.94
C THR A 611 12.20 -1.03 20.05
N ALA A 612 11.41 -0.03 19.63
CA ALA A 612 11.78 1.37 19.77
C ALA A 612 11.83 1.79 21.25
N ARG A 613 12.69 2.76 21.56
CA ARG A 613 12.87 3.29 22.93
C ARG A 613 12.00 4.51 23.23
N ILE A 614 11.20 4.96 22.27
CA ILE A 614 10.35 6.16 22.38
C ILE A 614 8.91 5.82 22.02
N HIS A 615 7.97 6.61 22.54
CA HIS A 615 6.52 6.45 22.41
C HIS A 615 5.94 5.20 23.06
N ALA A 616 6.08 4.03 22.42
CA ALA A 616 5.58 2.74 22.91
C ALA A 616 6.61 1.65 22.62
N ARG A 617 6.85 0.79 23.61
CA ARG A 617 7.85 -0.28 23.59
C ARG A 617 7.23 -1.57 24.13
N GLY A 618 7.54 -2.69 23.47
CA GLY A 618 6.90 -3.97 23.71
C GLY A 618 5.63 -4.10 22.89
N ILE A 619 4.63 -4.75 23.44
CA ILE A 619 3.35 -4.93 22.78
C ILE A 619 2.64 -3.57 22.67
N CYS A 620 2.29 -3.18 21.45
CA CYS A 620 1.68 -1.90 21.11
C CYS A 620 0.29 -2.08 20.51
#